data_AF-A0A0A3ZA78-F1
#
_entry.id   AF-A0A0A3ZA78-F1
#
_cell.length_a   1.000
_cell.length_b   1.000
_cell.length_c   1.000
_cell.angle_alpha   90.00
_cell.angle_beta   90.00
_cell.angle_gamma   90.00
#
_symmetry.space_group_name_H-M   'P 1'
#
loop_
_entity.id
_entity.type
_entity.pdbx_description
1 polymer ?
#
loop_
_entity_poly.entity_id
_entity_poly.type
_entity_poly.pdbx_seq_one_letter_code
_entity_poly.pdbx_strand_id
1 'polypeptide(L)'
;MFRTIATGCLLACAAFAAQANENAPKLNTEFQITCPGRPTMTVTEAQYGLTTIMWPGDHFQIAAGNQHSKTGNGDKVSIVLFRNGDQMVVNTSDEDVFFSYVGEQKLVPCSRSSERENSAVELQRTDASGKLAS
;
A
#
# COMPACT_ATOMS: atom_id res chain seq x y z
N MET A 1 -50.31 -18.17 45.96
CA MET A 1 -50.08 -17.67 44.58
C MET A 1 -48.61 -17.32 44.45
N PHE A 2 -47.95 -18.00 43.49
CA PHE A 2 -46.66 -17.75 42.82
C PHE A 2 -45.38 -17.45 43.64
N ARG A 3 -44.55 -18.49 43.79
CA ARG A 3 -43.09 -18.38 43.92
C ARG A 3 -42.48 -18.56 42.54
N THR A 4 -41.90 -17.51 41.97
CA THR A 4 -41.24 -17.53 40.66
C THR A 4 -39.81 -18.04 40.82
N ILE A 5 -39.49 -19.14 40.13
CA ILE A 5 -38.14 -19.70 40.03
C ILE A 5 -37.36 -18.87 39.02
N ALA A 6 -36.25 -18.27 39.45
CA ALA A 6 -35.29 -17.61 38.57
C ALA A 6 -34.46 -18.69 37.86
N THR A 7 -34.93 -19.12 36.69
CA THR A 7 -34.17 -20.01 35.81
C THR A 7 -33.18 -19.14 35.02
N GLY A 8 -31.90 -19.32 35.31
CA GLY A 8 -30.80 -18.62 34.65
C GLY A 8 -30.84 -18.80 33.13
N CYS A 9 -30.91 -17.68 32.43
CA CYS A 9 -30.72 -17.64 31.00
C CYS A 9 -29.21 -17.67 30.73
N LEU A 10 -28.68 -18.84 30.40
CA LEU A 10 -27.36 -19.00 29.80
C LEU A 10 -27.37 -18.28 28.44
N LEU A 11 -26.91 -17.03 28.42
CA LEU A 11 -26.55 -16.34 27.18
C LEU A 11 -25.29 -17.00 26.62
N ALA A 12 -25.48 -17.93 25.70
CA ALA A 12 -24.41 -18.42 24.85
C ALA A 12 -24.04 -17.30 23.86
N CYS A 13 -22.98 -16.55 24.16
CA CYS A 13 -22.32 -15.71 23.18
C CYS A 13 -21.77 -16.62 22.06
N ALA A 14 -22.49 -16.71 20.95
CA ALA A 14 -21.93 -17.23 19.71
C ALA A 14 -20.87 -16.25 19.23
N ALA A 15 -19.61 -16.48 19.63
CA ALA A 15 -18.47 -15.81 19.04
C ALA A 15 -18.36 -16.30 17.59
N PHE A 16 -18.86 -15.51 16.65
CA PHE A 16 -18.52 -15.68 15.24
C PHE A 16 -17.04 -15.33 15.10
N ALA A 17 -16.17 -16.32 15.26
CA ALA A 17 -14.78 -16.21 14.84
C ALA A 17 -14.81 -16.06 13.31
N ALA A 18 -14.55 -14.86 12.81
CA ALA A 18 -14.30 -14.67 11.39
C ALA A 18 -13.03 -15.46 11.05
N GLN A 19 -13.20 -16.62 10.43
CA GLN A 19 -12.07 -17.35 9.84
C GLN A 19 -11.52 -16.48 8.71
N ALA A 20 -10.33 -15.92 8.94
CA ALA A 20 -9.56 -15.30 7.87
C ALA A 20 -9.31 -16.36 6.79
N ASN A 21 -9.84 -16.12 5.59
CA ASN A 21 -9.60 -16.99 4.45
C ASN A 21 -8.15 -16.79 4.00
N GLU A 22 -7.31 -17.82 4.18
CA GLU A 22 -5.89 -17.79 3.77
C GLU A 22 -5.72 -17.66 2.24
N ASN A 23 -6.80 -17.80 1.47
CA ASN A 23 -6.86 -17.62 0.02
C ASN A 23 -7.48 -16.27 -0.41
N ALA A 24 -7.61 -15.30 0.49
CA ALA A 24 -8.01 -13.95 0.08
C ALA A 24 -6.98 -13.41 -0.94
N PRO A 25 -7.41 -12.86 -2.08
CA PRO A 25 -6.48 -12.27 -3.03
C PRO A 25 -5.67 -11.23 -2.30
N LYS A 26 -4.34 -11.33 -2.39
CA LYS A 26 -3.47 -10.34 -1.80
C LYS A 26 -3.51 -9.09 -2.69
N LEU A 27 -4.13 -8.05 -2.16
CA LEU A 27 -4.44 -6.83 -2.90
C LEU A 27 -3.22 -5.93 -2.94
N ASN A 28 -2.98 -5.31 -4.10
CA ASN A 28 -2.12 -4.14 -4.16
C ASN A 28 -3.00 -2.89 -4.07
N THR A 29 -2.42 -1.81 -3.60
CA THR A 29 -3.07 -0.51 -3.60
C THR A 29 -2.58 0.30 -4.79
N GLU A 30 -3.48 0.99 -5.47
CA GLU A 30 -3.14 1.86 -6.58
C GLU A 30 -3.78 3.23 -6.43
N PHE A 31 -3.02 4.28 -6.74
CA PHE A 31 -3.52 5.65 -6.76
C PHE A 31 -2.75 6.47 -7.80
N GLN A 32 -3.27 7.65 -8.13
CA GLN A 32 -2.60 8.58 -9.01
C GLN A 32 -2.06 9.77 -8.24
N ILE A 33 -0.89 10.25 -8.66
CA ILE A 33 -0.30 11.50 -8.19
C ILE A 33 -0.06 12.43 -9.36
N THR A 34 -0.35 13.71 -9.17
CA THR A 34 -0.03 14.77 -10.14
C THR A 34 0.91 15.76 -9.47
N CYS A 35 2.14 15.79 -9.96
CA CYS A 35 3.23 16.61 -9.44
C CYS A 35 3.65 17.64 -10.51
N PRO A 36 4.09 18.85 -10.13
CA PRO A 36 4.65 19.80 -11.09
C PRO A 36 5.87 19.20 -11.85
N GLY A 37 5.91 19.38 -13.17
CA GLY A 37 7.05 19.00 -13.99
C GLY A 37 6.99 17.59 -14.62
N ARG A 38 5.98 16.78 -14.29
CA ARG A 38 5.78 15.46 -14.91
C ARG A 38 4.30 15.19 -15.19
N PRO A 39 3.94 14.42 -16.24
CA PRO A 39 2.59 13.90 -16.39
C PRO A 39 2.13 13.15 -15.14
N THR A 40 0.80 13.03 -14.95
CA THR A 40 0.21 12.23 -13.88
C THR A 40 0.81 10.82 -13.85
N MET A 41 1.24 10.41 -12.67
CA MET A 41 1.86 9.12 -12.43
C MET A 41 0.86 8.20 -11.73
N THR A 42 0.80 6.95 -12.16
CA THR A 42 0.12 5.88 -11.40
C THR A 42 1.13 5.26 -10.46
N VAL A 43 0.82 5.26 -9.17
CA VAL A 43 1.58 4.58 -8.12
C VAL A 43 0.88 3.27 -7.80
N THR A 44 1.63 2.16 -7.78
CA THR A 44 1.13 0.89 -7.27
C THR A 44 1.99 0.45 -6.10
N GLU A 45 1.37 0.29 -4.94
CA GLU A 45 1.96 -0.32 -3.75
C GLU A 45 1.60 -1.80 -3.74
N ALA A 46 2.53 -2.60 -4.24
CA ALA A 46 2.43 -4.04 -4.28
C ALA A 46 2.95 -4.67 -3.00
N GLN A 47 2.61 -5.95 -2.84
CA GLN A 47 3.05 -6.75 -1.71
C GLN A 47 4.58 -6.77 -1.55
N TYR A 48 5.00 -7.13 -0.34
CA TYR A 48 6.40 -7.25 0.04
C TYR A 48 7.17 -5.92 -0.07
N GLY A 49 6.45 -4.79 0.07
CA GLY A 49 7.04 -3.45 0.08
C GLY A 49 7.53 -2.99 -1.29
N LEU A 50 6.95 -3.49 -2.38
CA LEU A 50 7.28 -3.03 -3.71
C LEU A 50 6.41 -1.83 -4.07
N THR A 51 7.03 -0.77 -4.56
CA THR A 51 6.31 0.39 -5.08
C THR A 51 6.73 0.64 -6.51
N THR A 52 5.77 0.76 -7.42
CA THR A 52 6.02 1.13 -8.81
C THR A 52 5.40 2.48 -9.11
N ILE A 53 6.01 3.19 -10.07
CA ILE A 53 5.40 4.38 -10.68
C ILE A 53 5.46 4.28 -12.19
N MET A 54 4.38 4.68 -12.84
CA MET A 54 4.24 4.66 -14.30
C MET A 54 3.66 5.97 -14.81
N TRP A 55 4.12 6.43 -15.97
CA TRP A 55 3.55 7.60 -16.66
C TRP A 55 3.68 7.49 -18.18
N PRO A 56 2.94 8.29 -18.97
CA PRO A 56 2.91 8.18 -20.43
C PRO A 56 4.30 8.26 -21.09
N GLY A 57 4.54 7.42 -22.09
CA GLY A 57 5.84 7.31 -22.78
C GLY A 57 6.66 6.09 -22.37
N ASP A 58 5.99 4.99 -21.99
CA ASP A 58 6.62 3.72 -21.54
C ASP A 58 7.58 3.89 -20.37
N HIS A 59 7.30 4.86 -19.51
CA HIS A 59 8.12 5.12 -18.35
C HIS A 59 7.61 4.30 -17.16
N PHE A 60 8.54 3.55 -16.57
CA PHE A 60 8.29 2.70 -15.42
C PHE A 60 9.47 2.80 -14.46
N GLN A 61 9.20 2.98 -13.17
CA GLN A 61 10.19 2.87 -12.11
C GLN A 61 9.68 1.98 -10.99
N ILE A 62 10.62 1.40 -10.26
CA ILE A 62 10.36 0.52 -9.13
C ILE A 62 11.27 0.88 -7.96
N ALA A 63 10.73 0.71 -6.76
CA ALA A 63 11.42 0.78 -5.48
C ALA A 63 11.12 -0.51 -4.69
N ALA A 64 12.04 -0.87 -3.82
CA ALA A 64 11.87 -1.98 -2.87
C ALA A 64 12.09 -1.44 -1.45
N GLY A 65 11.05 -1.57 -0.63
CA GLY A 65 10.99 -1.03 0.71
C GLY A 65 10.74 0.48 0.74
N ASN A 66 10.56 0.96 1.96
CA ASN A 66 10.38 2.35 2.30
C ASN A 66 11.25 2.69 3.53
N GLN A 67 11.83 3.89 3.51
CA GLN A 67 12.54 4.43 4.65
C GLN A 67 11.58 5.27 5.49
N HIS A 68 11.46 4.94 6.77
CA HIS A 68 10.67 5.74 7.70
C HIS A 68 11.56 6.77 8.40
N SER A 69 11.09 8.01 8.44
CA SER A 69 11.81 9.12 9.07
C SER A 69 10.84 10.08 9.74
N LYS A 70 11.39 11.17 10.30
CA LYS A 70 10.62 12.28 10.84
C LYS A 70 11.14 13.60 10.27
N THR A 71 10.22 14.53 9.99
CA THR A 71 10.58 15.92 9.66
C THR A 71 11.18 16.62 10.88
N GLY A 72 11.78 17.80 10.68
CA GLY A 72 12.27 18.63 11.79
C GLY A 72 11.19 19.05 12.79
N ASN A 73 9.92 19.06 12.35
CA ASN A 73 8.76 19.37 13.19
C ASN A 73 8.15 18.12 13.86
N GLY A 74 8.67 16.92 13.55
CA GLY A 74 8.26 15.66 14.17
C GLY A 74 7.28 14.82 13.36
N ASP A 75 6.81 15.31 12.21
CA ASP A 75 5.87 14.59 11.34
C ASP A 75 6.53 13.32 10.80
N LYS A 76 5.81 12.21 10.88
CA LYS A 76 6.33 10.91 10.42
C LYS A 76 6.14 10.78 8.92
N VAL A 77 7.23 10.50 8.21
CA VAL A 77 7.21 10.34 6.75
C VAL A 77 7.70 8.95 6.35
N SER A 78 7.12 8.45 5.26
CA SER A 78 7.59 7.29 4.51
C SER A 78 8.26 7.78 3.23
N ILE A 79 9.47 7.30 2.95
CA ILE A 79 10.28 7.72 1.81
C ILE A 79 10.48 6.51 0.90
N VAL A 80 10.03 6.62 -0.34
CA VAL A 80 10.23 5.63 -1.40
C VAL A 80 11.31 6.16 -2.33
N LEU A 81 12.44 5.44 -2.42
CA LEU A 81 13.53 5.76 -3.33
C LEU A 81 13.45 4.86 -4.57
N PHE A 82 13.11 5.44 -5.71
CA PHE A 82 13.02 4.73 -6.98
C PHE A 82 14.39 4.46 -7.57
N ARG A 83 14.49 3.40 -8.39
CA ARG A 83 15.74 2.98 -9.04
C ARG A 83 16.42 4.06 -9.89
N ASN A 84 15.65 4.99 -10.47
CA ASN A 84 16.21 6.12 -11.22
C ASN A 84 16.70 7.28 -10.33
N GLY A 85 16.55 7.20 -9.01
CA GLY A 85 16.94 8.25 -8.07
C GLY A 85 15.83 9.26 -7.74
N ASP A 86 14.65 9.15 -8.34
CA ASP A 86 13.47 9.90 -7.92
C ASP A 86 13.05 9.45 -6.50
N GLN A 87 12.49 10.37 -5.71
CA GLN A 87 12.00 10.08 -4.37
C GLN A 87 10.55 10.54 -4.21
N MET A 88 9.71 9.66 -3.68
CA MET A 88 8.37 10.01 -3.22
C MET A 88 8.37 9.98 -1.69
N VAL A 89 7.87 11.06 -1.09
CA VAL A 89 7.75 11.21 0.36
C VAL A 89 6.28 11.32 0.70
N VAL A 90 5.81 10.48 1.61
CA VAL A 90 4.41 10.42 2.03
C VAL A 90 4.36 10.74 3.51
N ASN A 91 3.57 11.75 3.89
CA ASN A 91 3.25 11.97 5.28
C ASN A 91 2.30 10.86 5.77
N THR A 92 2.67 10.19 6.85
CA THR A 92 1.92 9.02 7.34
C THR A 92 0.68 9.40 8.15
N SER A 93 0.48 10.67 8.49
CA SER A 93 -0.70 11.12 9.24
C SER A 93 -1.88 11.52 8.37
N ASP A 94 -1.61 12.18 7.24
CA ASP A 94 -2.61 12.80 6.37
C ASP A 94 -2.48 12.37 4.89
N GLU A 95 -1.53 11.47 4.60
CA GLU A 95 -1.30 10.93 3.26
C GLU A 95 -0.84 11.94 2.21
N ASP A 96 -0.42 13.14 2.63
CA ASP A 96 0.15 14.15 1.74
C ASP A 96 1.40 13.61 1.02
N VAL A 97 1.44 13.80 -0.29
CA VAL A 97 2.52 13.30 -1.15
C VAL A 97 3.38 14.43 -1.66
N PHE A 98 4.68 14.23 -1.54
CA PHE A 98 5.71 15.09 -2.09
C PHE A 98 6.64 14.27 -2.99
N PHE A 99 7.23 14.91 -3.99
CA PHE A 99 8.16 14.27 -4.92
C PHE A 99 9.44 15.07 -5.05
N SER A 100 10.58 14.39 -5.17
CA SER A 100 11.87 14.98 -5.52
C SER A 100 12.40 14.25 -6.75
N TYR A 101 12.73 15.00 -7.80
CA TYR A 101 13.33 14.43 -9.01
C TYR A 101 14.81 14.13 -8.79
N VAL A 102 15.32 13.11 -9.49
CA VAL A 102 16.74 12.75 -9.45
C VAL A 102 17.64 13.96 -9.69
N GLY A 103 18.65 14.14 -8.83
CA GLY A 103 19.60 15.25 -8.92
C GLY A 103 19.08 16.58 -8.36
N GLU A 104 17.79 16.67 -8.01
CA GLU A 104 17.21 17.81 -7.32
C GLU A 104 17.17 17.56 -5.80
N GLN A 105 17.32 18.62 -5.02
CA GLN A 105 17.19 18.59 -3.55
C GLN A 105 15.90 19.28 -3.09
N LYS A 106 14.88 19.29 -3.95
CA LYS A 106 13.64 20.04 -3.73
C LYS A 106 12.45 19.09 -3.76
N LEU A 107 11.65 19.15 -2.70
CA LEU A 107 10.34 18.52 -2.65
C LEU A 107 9.31 19.43 -3.33
N VAL A 108 8.51 18.84 -4.23
CA VAL A 108 7.32 19.47 -4.80
C VAL A 108 6.08 18.76 -4.27
N PRO A 109 5.03 19.49 -3.85
CA PRO A 109 3.78 18.88 -3.43
C PRO A 109 3.06 18.28 -4.64
N CYS A 110 2.37 17.17 -4.43
CA CYS A 110 1.57 16.49 -5.44
C CYS A 110 0.13 16.37 -4.97
N SER A 111 -0.82 16.51 -5.89
CA SER A 111 -2.20 16.11 -5.59
C SER A 111 -2.33 14.60 -5.75
N ARG A 112 -3.05 13.95 -4.83
CA ARG A 112 -3.28 12.50 -4.80
C ARG A 112 -4.76 12.18 -5.08
N SER A 113 -5.02 11.14 -5.88
CA SER A 113 -6.38 10.58 -6.05
C SER A 113 -6.73 9.62 -4.91
N SER A 114 -8.00 9.24 -4.79
CA SER A 114 -8.38 8.13 -3.93
C SER A 114 -7.66 6.84 -4.33
N GLU A 115 -7.40 5.98 -3.35
CA GLU A 115 -6.88 4.65 -3.57
C GLU A 115 -7.93 3.73 -4.21
N ARG A 116 -7.46 2.77 -5.00
CA ARG A 116 -8.23 1.63 -5.49
C ARG A 116 -7.44 0.36 -5.24
N GLU A 117 -8.13 -0.68 -4.80
CA GLU A 117 -7.54 -2.01 -4.72
C GLU A 117 -7.41 -2.59 -6.13
N ASN A 118 -6.26 -3.18 -6.44
CA ASN A 118 -6.11 -4.02 -7.61
C ASN A 118 -5.64 -5.42 -7.17
N SER A 119 -6.16 -6.46 -7.82
CA SER A 119 -5.78 -7.83 -7.50
C SER A 119 -4.41 -8.13 -8.11
N ALA A 120 -3.45 -8.57 -7.30
CA ALA A 120 -2.27 -9.21 -7.83
C ALA A 120 -2.68 -10.53 -8.52
N VAL A 121 -2.22 -10.75 -9.75
CA VAL A 121 -2.36 -12.07 -10.39
C VAL A 121 -1.42 -13.02 -9.67
N GLU A 122 -1.97 -14.10 -9.11
CA GLU A 122 -1.14 -15.15 -8.53
C GLU A 122 -0.50 -15.95 -9.67
N LEU A 123 0.80 -15.74 -9.87
CA LEU A 123 1.58 -16.49 -10.84
C LEU A 123 2.01 -17.81 -10.21
N GLN A 124 1.80 -18.90 -10.94
CA GLN A 124 2.31 -20.21 -10.50
C GLN A 124 3.84 -20.15 -10.39
N ARG A 125 4.36 -20.68 -9.28
CA ARG A 125 5.81 -20.70 -9.03
C ARG A 125 6.49 -21.56 -10.09
N THR A 126 7.57 -21.06 -10.67
CA THR A 126 8.44 -21.84 -11.55
C THR A 126 9.76 -22.20 -10.87
N ASP A 127 10.34 -23.32 -11.25
CA ASP A 127 11.70 -23.70 -10.93
C ASP A 127 12.72 -22.86 -11.73
N ALA A 128 14.02 -23.05 -11.47
CA ALA A 128 15.08 -22.33 -12.18
C ALA A 128 15.13 -22.61 -13.70
N SER A 129 14.45 -23.65 -14.18
CA SER A 129 14.31 -23.98 -15.60
C SER A 129 13.05 -23.38 -16.25
N GLY A 130 12.22 -22.68 -15.48
CA GLY A 130 10.97 -22.09 -15.95
C GLY A 130 9.80 -23.08 -16.00
N LYS A 131 9.94 -24.29 -15.45
CA LYS A 131 8.84 -25.25 -15.32
C LYS A 131 8.07 -24.99 -14.03
N LEU A 132 6.76 -25.26 -14.04
CA LEU A 132 5.94 -25.15 -12.83
C LEU A 132 6.53 -26.01 -11.71
N ALA A 133 6.84 -25.38 -10.59
CA ALA A 133 7.28 -26.07 -9.39
C ALA A 133 6.08 -26.85 -8.83
N SER A 134 6.25 -28.17 -8.71
CA SER A 134 5.26 -29.08 -8.12
C SER A 134 5.17 -28.91 -6.60
#